data_AF-A0A9D3MH26-F1
#
_entry.id   AF-A0A9D3MH26-F1
#
_cell.length_a   1.000
_cell.length_b   1.000
_cell.length_c   1.000
_cell.angle_alpha   90.00
_cell.angle_beta   90.00
_cell.angle_gamma   90.00
#
_symmetry.space_group_name_H-M   'P 1'
#
loop_
_entity.id
_entity.type
_entity.pdbx_description
1 polymer ?
#
loop_
_entity_poly.entity_id
_entity_poly.type
_entity_poly.pdbx_seq_one_letter_code
_entity_poly.pdbx_strand_id
1 'polypeptide(L)'
;MAMEIQSSDPNSGSSSRLEVSIDGLTLSPDSEGDQEHVERTDSPQLEQESEVQSSPEGKDVEEGDTAKAMERKWGFSLEELYGLALKFFKEKDGKAFHPTYEEKLRLVALHKQVLLGPYNPDASPEVGFFDVLGNDRRKEWASLGNLGKEEAMVEFVKLLNKCCNLFAPYVTSHKIERDEQERKRREEEERQRREEEERERQRLEEEQRRREEEERLQREEEERRQAQEERLRMEQQKQQIMAALNAQTAVQFQQYAAQQYPENPEQQQVLIRQLQEQHYQQYMQQLYQVQLAQQQAALQRQQDDAVVAVSSAEVAVSAAPPAEADTPTLNGQPDEHSESLDREPEAELGEELTKTDQ
;
A
#
# COMPACT_ATOMS: atom_id res chain seq x y z
N MET A 1 24.61 53.73 22.79
CA MET A 1 25.67 52.74 23.07
C MET A 1 25.28 51.50 22.27
N ALA A 2 25.62 51.42 20.97
CA ALA A 2 26.93 51.09 20.40
C ALA A 2 27.34 49.63 20.70
N MET A 3 27.22 48.74 19.71
CA MET A 3 28.37 48.19 18.97
C MET A 3 27.92 47.14 17.93
N GLU A 4 28.24 47.43 16.67
CA GLU A 4 28.45 46.45 15.58
C GLU A 4 29.66 45.57 15.89
N ILE A 5 29.69 44.32 15.38
CA ILE A 5 30.87 43.74 14.71
C ILE A 5 30.39 42.82 13.55
N GLN A 6 31.01 43.05 12.40
CA GLN A 6 30.83 42.42 11.08
C GLN A 6 31.75 41.20 10.86
N SER A 7 31.44 40.47 9.77
CA SER A 7 32.37 39.77 8.84
C SER A 7 33.04 38.47 9.33
N SER A 8 33.25 37.41 8.53
CA SER A 8 33.29 37.24 7.07
C SER A 8 33.46 35.75 6.71
N ASP A 9 32.81 35.28 5.63
CA ASP A 9 33.18 34.09 4.84
C ASP A 9 34.58 34.27 4.17
N PRO A 10 35.31 33.22 3.68
CA PRO A 10 34.98 32.69 2.34
C PRO A 10 35.42 31.23 2.00
N ASN A 11 34.70 30.67 1.03
CA ASN A 11 35.19 30.00 -0.18
C ASN A 11 35.29 28.47 -0.30
N SER A 12 34.78 28.04 -1.47
CA SER A 12 35.23 26.93 -2.34
C SER A 12 34.81 25.52 -1.92
N GLY A 13 34.07 24.73 -2.70
CA GLY A 13 33.81 24.78 -4.14
C GLY A 13 34.04 23.38 -4.71
N SER A 14 32.98 22.70 -5.16
CA SER A 14 33.08 21.68 -6.22
C SER A 14 31.72 21.46 -6.87
N SER A 15 31.59 22.10 -8.03
CA SER A 15 30.63 21.81 -9.08
C SER A 15 31.02 20.50 -9.77
N SER A 16 30.04 19.65 -10.07
CA SER A 16 29.98 18.58 -11.10
C SER A 16 28.83 17.64 -10.70
N ARG A 17 27.87 17.22 -11.52
CA ARG A 17 27.74 17.15 -12.97
C ARG A 17 26.30 16.63 -13.25
N LEU A 18 25.56 17.31 -14.12
CA LEU A 18 24.34 16.79 -14.74
C LEU A 18 24.74 15.63 -15.67
N GLU A 19 24.12 14.47 -15.49
CA GLU A 19 24.14 13.40 -16.51
C GLU A 19 22.70 13.11 -16.94
N VAL A 20 22.41 13.52 -18.17
CA VAL A 20 21.21 13.17 -18.92
C VAL A 20 21.62 11.96 -19.75
N SER A 21 21.20 10.76 -19.36
CA SER A 21 21.37 9.57 -20.20
C SER A 21 20.14 9.41 -21.09
N ILE A 22 20.40 9.65 -22.37
CA ILE A 22 19.56 9.36 -23.52
C ILE A 22 20.14 8.12 -24.22
N ASP A 23 19.23 7.26 -24.67
CA ASP A 23 19.37 6.13 -25.59
C ASP A 23 20.10 4.86 -25.12
N GLY A 24 19.31 3.79 -25.05
CA GLY A 24 19.76 2.42 -24.88
C GLY A 24 18.65 1.44 -25.28
N LEU A 25 18.39 1.35 -26.59
CA LEU A 25 17.69 0.24 -27.22
C LEU A 25 18.30 -1.10 -26.73
N THR A 26 17.48 -1.98 -26.15
CA THR A 26 17.79 -3.42 -26.11
C THR A 26 16.56 -4.20 -26.56
N LEU A 27 16.64 -4.66 -27.81
CA LEU A 27 15.80 -5.71 -28.38
C LEU A 27 16.38 -7.08 -28.03
N SER A 28 15.47 -8.01 -27.66
CA SER A 28 15.53 -9.48 -27.82
C SER A 28 16.39 -10.28 -26.82
N PRO A 29 16.12 -11.59 -26.56
CA PRO A 29 15.48 -12.57 -27.46
C PRO A 29 14.49 -13.60 -26.86
N ASP A 30 13.97 -14.43 -27.78
CA ASP A 30 13.10 -15.60 -27.74
C ASP A 30 13.03 -16.48 -26.47
N SER A 31 11.84 -17.03 -26.24
CA SER A 31 11.69 -18.40 -25.72
C SER A 31 10.56 -19.10 -26.48
N GLU A 32 11.00 -20.06 -27.31
CA GLU A 32 10.17 -21.07 -27.97
C GLU A 32 9.59 -22.06 -26.94
N GLY A 33 8.40 -22.59 -27.23
CA GLY A 33 7.82 -23.72 -26.52
C GLY A 33 6.32 -23.89 -26.71
N ASP A 34 5.94 -24.45 -27.87
CA ASP A 34 4.82 -25.40 -28.15
C ASP A 34 3.44 -25.16 -27.50
N GLN A 35 2.30 -25.24 -28.19
CA GLN A 35 1.93 -26.16 -29.25
C GLN A 35 0.52 -25.81 -29.81
N GLU A 36 0.29 -26.25 -31.04
CA GLU A 36 -1.01 -26.57 -31.69
C GLU A 36 -1.83 -25.49 -32.44
N HIS A 37 -1.62 -25.51 -33.77
CA HIS A 37 -2.61 -25.84 -34.81
C HIS A 37 -3.85 -24.94 -35.00
N VAL A 38 -3.91 -24.19 -36.11
CA VAL A 38 -4.78 -24.49 -37.29
C VAL A 38 -4.45 -23.47 -38.40
N GLU A 39 -3.82 -23.94 -39.48
CA GLU A 39 -3.80 -23.28 -40.79
C GLU A 39 -5.20 -23.24 -41.41
N ARG A 40 -5.52 -22.15 -42.10
CA ARG A 40 -5.92 -22.18 -43.52
C ARG A 40 -6.06 -20.76 -44.09
N THR A 41 -5.10 -20.39 -44.92
CA THR A 41 -5.27 -19.46 -46.02
C THR A 41 -6.09 -20.11 -47.12
N ASP A 42 -7.10 -19.44 -47.66
CA ASP A 42 -7.19 -19.24 -49.11
C ASP A 42 -8.20 -18.13 -49.45
N SER A 43 -7.83 -17.28 -50.41
CA SER A 43 -8.75 -16.46 -51.20
C SER A 43 -8.67 -16.99 -52.62
N PRO A 44 -9.80 -17.04 -53.36
CA PRO A 44 -9.82 -16.18 -54.54
C PRO A 44 -11.18 -15.53 -54.85
N GLN A 45 -11.05 -14.42 -55.59
CA GLN A 45 -12.05 -13.61 -56.28
C GLN A 45 -13.20 -14.40 -56.95
N LEU A 46 -14.37 -13.76 -57.07
CA LEU A 46 -15.17 -13.74 -58.29
C LEU A 46 -16.09 -12.50 -58.31
N GLU A 47 -16.29 -12.00 -59.53
CA GLU A 47 -16.80 -10.70 -59.94
C GLU A 47 -18.35 -10.61 -60.02
N GLN A 48 -18.81 -9.39 -60.31
CA GLN A 48 -20.05 -8.98 -61.00
C GLN A 48 -21.23 -8.40 -60.21
N GLU A 49 -21.27 -7.06 -60.24
CA GLU A 49 -22.35 -6.18 -60.75
C GLU A 49 -23.82 -6.47 -60.38
N SER A 50 -24.45 -5.51 -59.69
CA SER A 50 -25.64 -4.82 -60.22
C SER A 50 -26.02 -3.62 -59.35
N GLU A 51 -26.16 -2.47 -60.02
CA GLU A 51 -26.82 -1.25 -59.53
C GLU A 51 -28.26 -1.54 -59.08
N VAL A 52 -28.63 -1.07 -57.89
CA VAL A 52 -29.93 -0.40 -57.70
C VAL A 52 -29.72 0.80 -56.78
N GLN A 53 -29.85 1.99 -57.38
CA GLN A 53 -30.03 3.26 -56.68
C GLN A 53 -31.35 3.24 -55.90
N SER A 54 -31.29 3.56 -54.60
CA SER A 54 -32.32 4.35 -53.92
C SER A 54 -31.76 4.93 -52.63
N SER A 55 -31.26 6.16 -52.71
CA SER A 55 -31.18 7.07 -51.55
C SER A 55 -32.60 7.63 -51.31
N PRO A 56 -32.94 7.96 -50.05
CA PRO A 56 -32.82 9.38 -49.69
C PRO A 56 -32.14 9.63 -48.33
N GLU A 57 -31.54 10.82 -48.28
CA GLU A 57 -31.36 11.70 -47.10
C GLU A 57 -30.23 11.37 -46.12
N GLY A 58 -29.00 11.68 -46.59
CA GLY A 58 -27.94 12.16 -45.72
C GLY A 58 -28.04 13.69 -45.57
N LYS A 59 -28.45 14.16 -44.39
CA LYS A 59 -28.25 15.56 -43.93
C LYS A 59 -27.66 15.65 -42.53
N ASP A 60 -27.69 14.58 -41.74
CA ASP A 60 -27.23 14.58 -40.35
C ASP A 60 -25.70 14.44 -40.18
N VAL A 61 -24.96 14.14 -41.25
CA VAL A 61 -23.50 13.87 -41.16
C VAL A 61 -22.67 15.17 -41.14
N GLU A 62 -23.12 16.23 -41.82
CA GLU A 62 -22.40 17.52 -41.83
C GLU A 62 -22.64 18.35 -40.57
N GLU A 63 -23.86 18.38 -40.04
CA GLU A 63 -24.22 19.25 -38.91
C GLU A 63 -23.39 18.90 -37.67
N GLY A 64 -23.29 17.60 -37.36
CA GLY A 64 -22.48 17.08 -36.24
C GLY A 64 -20.97 17.27 -36.40
N ASP A 65 -20.43 17.41 -37.63
CA ASP A 65 -19.00 17.69 -37.83
C ASP A 65 -18.67 19.16 -37.52
N THR A 66 -19.58 20.09 -37.87
CA THR A 66 -19.39 21.52 -37.59
C THR A 66 -19.38 21.83 -36.09
N ALA A 67 -20.29 21.21 -35.32
CA ALA A 67 -20.32 21.35 -33.86
C ALA A 67 -19.04 20.81 -33.21
N LYS A 68 -18.57 19.63 -33.63
CA LYS A 68 -17.31 19.04 -33.16
C LYS A 68 -16.09 19.86 -33.56
N ALA A 69 -16.09 20.50 -34.73
CA ALA A 69 -15.02 21.40 -35.15
C ALA A 69 -14.95 22.64 -34.26
N MET A 70 -16.10 23.19 -33.86
CA MET A 70 -16.16 24.31 -32.92
C MET A 70 -15.65 23.91 -31.54
N GLU A 71 -16.01 22.72 -31.05
CA GLU A 71 -15.52 22.20 -29.77
C GLU A 71 -14.01 22.02 -29.75
N ARG A 72 -13.44 21.42 -30.80
CA ARG A 72 -11.98 21.29 -30.94
C ARG A 72 -11.27 22.63 -30.96
N LYS A 73 -11.84 23.64 -31.62
CA LYS A 73 -11.24 24.97 -31.74
C LYS A 73 -11.31 25.77 -30.43
N TRP A 74 -12.45 25.76 -29.76
CA TRP A 74 -12.74 26.66 -28.66
C TRP A 74 -12.66 26.00 -27.27
N GLY A 75 -12.70 24.66 -27.21
CA GLY A 75 -12.66 23.88 -25.96
C GLY A 75 -13.99 23.83 -25.19
N PHE A 76 -15.09 24.22 -25.83
CA PHE A 76 -16.45 24.21 -25.31
C PHE A 76 -17.38 23.58 -26.33
N SER A 77 -18.40 22.85 -25.88
CA SER A 77 -19.46 22.40 -26.77
C SER A 77 -20.12 23.60 -27.47
N LEU A 78 -20.75 23.36 -28.62
CA LEU A 78 -21.37 24.44 -29.41
C LEU A 78 -22.41 25.23 -28.61
N GLU A 79 -23.21 24.55 -27.78
CA GLU A 79 -24.23 25.18 -26.93
C GLU A 79 -23.60 26.07 -25.83
N GLU A 80 -22.55 25.59 -25.16
CA GLU A 80 -21.83 26.36 -24.15
C GLU A 80 -21.14 27.59 -24.75
N LEU A 81 -20.47 27.40 -25.90
CA LEU A 81 -19.80 28.47 -26.62
C LEU A 81 -20.79 29.53 -27.10
N TYR A 82 -21.94 29.10 -27.61
CA TYR A 82 -23.03 29.99 -27.96
C TYR A 82 -23.58 30.74 -26.73
N GLY A 83 -23.71 30.07 -25.59
CA GLY A 83 -24.08 30.69 -24.32
C GLY A 83 -23.09 31.77 -23.88
N LEU A 84 -21.79 31.51 -23.98
CA LEU A 84 -20.73 32.49 -23.73
C LEU A 84 -20.77 33.65 -24.72
N ALA A 85 -21.00 33.37 -26.01
CA ALA A 85 -21.17 34.39 -27.05
C ALA A 85 -22.37 35.30 -26.77
N LEU A 86 -23.51 34.75 -26.36
CA LEU A 86 -24.69 35.53 -26.00
C LEU A 86 -24.46 36.40 -24.76
N LYS A 87 -23.79 35.87 -23.72
CA LYS A 87 -23.42 36.67 -22.53
C LYS A 87 -22.51 37.81 -22.92
N PHE A 88 -21.45 37.53 -23.68
CA PHE A 88 -20.52 38.53 -24.18
C PHE A 88 -21.23 39.61 -25.00
N PHE A 89 -22.08 39.21 -25.96
CA PHE A 89 -22.86 40.13 -26.78
C PHE A 89 -23.72 41.06 -25.90
N LYS A 90 -24.50 40.51 -24.97
CA LYS A 90 -25.38 41.31 -24.09
C LYS A 90 -24.62 42.27 -23.18
N GLU A 91 -23.48 41.85 -22.65
CA GLU A 91 -22.70 42.65 -21.70
C GLU A 91 -21.86 43.74 -22.36
N LYS A 92 -21.37 43.47 -23.58
CA LYS A 92 -20.36 44.27 -24.25
C LYS A 92 -20.86 45.06 -25.46
N ASP A 93 -22.06 44.78 -25.97
CA ASP A 93 -22.71 45.59 -27.01
C ASP A 93 -22.85 47.05 -26.56
N GLY A 94 -22.35 47.97 -27.39
CA GLY A 94 -22.32 49.41 -27.10
C GLY A 94 -21.33 49.85 -26.00
N LYS A 95 -20.50 48.92 -25.48
CA LYS A 95 -19.45 49.22 -24.49
C LYS A 95 -18.06 48.91 -25.01
N ALA A 96 -17.81 47.66 -25.38
CA ALA A 96 -16.49 47.20 -25.81
C ALA A 96 -16.38 47.00 -27.32
N PHE A 97 -17.50 46.89 -28.02
CA PHE A 97 -17.55 46.90 -29.47
C PHE A 97 -18.91 47.43 -29.95
N HIS A 98 -18.91 47.95 -31.18
CA HIS A 98 -20.06 48.57 -31.81
C HIS A 98 -20.31 47.87 -33.14
N PRO A 99 -21.09 46.77 -33.16
CA PRO A 99 -21.45 46.13 -34.41
C PRO A 99 -22.22 47.11 -35.29
N THR A 100 -22.02 47.04 -36.60
CA THR A 100 -22.82 47.82 -37.55
C THR A 100 -24.30 47.47 -37.41
N TYR A 101 -25.18 48.35 -37.90
CA TYR A 101 -26.61 48.10 -37.87
C TYR A 101 -26.99 46.75 -38.51
N GLU A 102 -26.40 46.45 -39.66
CA GLU A 102 -26.60 45.18 -40.39
C GLU A 102 -26.11 43.97 -39.59
N GLU A 103 -24.91 44.04 -39.01
CA GLU A 103 -24.37 42.95 -38.17
C GLU A 103 -25.22 42.71 -36.93
N LYS A 104 -25.70 43.78 -36.28
CA LYS A 104 -26.59 43.69 -35.14
C LYS A 104 -27.92 43.06 -35.53
N LEU A 105 -28.46 43.43 -36.69
CA LEU A 105 -29.67 42.85 -37.24
C LEU A 105 -29.51 41.35 -37.51
N ARG A 106 -28.37 40.95 -38.08
CA ARG A 106 -27.99 39.57 -38.35
C ARG A 106 -27.80 38.75 -37.06
N LEU A 107 -27.12 39.28 -36.05
CA LEU A 107 -26.96 38.63 -34.74
C LEU A 107 -28.31 38.38 -34.06
N VAL A 108 -29.23 39.36 -34.12
CA VAL A 108 -30.60 39.20 -33.58
C VAL A 108 -31.38 38.15 -34.37
N ALA A 109 -31.31 38.17 -35.71
CA ALA A 109 -31.95 37.19 -36.56
C ALA A 109 -31.46 35.76 -36.26
N LEU A 110 -30.14 35.57 -36.16
CA LEU A 110 -29.53 34.28 -35.82
C LEU A 110 -29.94 33.81 -34.42
N HIS A 111 -30.00 34.71 -33.43
CA HIS A 111 -30.51 34.35 -32.09
C HIS A 111 -31.98 33.92 -32.13
N LYS A 112 -32.82 34.60 -32.91
CA LYS A 112 -34.21 34.20 -33.11
C LYS A 112 -34.33 32.85 -33.81
N GLN A 113 -33.48 32.57 -34.80
CA GLN A 113 -33.41 31.27 -35.46
C GLN A 113 -33.06 30.14 -34.47
N VAL A 114 -32.10 30.38 -33.56
CA VAL A 114 -31.74 29.39 -32.54
C VAL A 114 -32.88 29.12 -31.56
N LEU A 115 -33.64 30.15 -31.17
CA LEU A 115 -34.72 30.03 -30.18
C LEU A 115 -36.04 29.51 -30.75
N LEU A 116 -36.40 29.96 -31.95
CA LEU A 116 -37.73 29.78 -32.53
C LEU A 116 -37.72 29.01 -33.85
N GLY A 117 -36.53 28.72 -34.39
CA GLY A 117 -36.38 28.10 -35.71
C GLY A 117 -36.66 29.09 -36.86
N PRO A 118 -36.91 28.55 -38.07
CA PRO A 118 -37.21 29.31 -39.27
C PRO A 118 -38.33 30.33 -39.09
N TYR A 119 -38.22 31.47 -39.77
CA TYR A 119 -39.27 32.49 -39.75
C TYR A 119 -40.61 31.93 -40.25
N ASN A 120 -41.66 32.10 -39.45
CA ASN A 120 -43.02 31.80 -39.84
C ASN A 120 -43.86 33.09 -39.91
N PRO A 121 -44.40 33.45 -41.10
CA PRO A 121 -45.23 34.64 -41.27
C PRO A 121 -46.54 34.58 -40.47
N ASP A 122 -47.12 33.40 -40.26
CA ASP A 122 -48.41 33.25 -39.57
C ASP A 122 -48.27 33.38 -38.04
N ALA A 123 -47.06 33.14 -37.52
CA ALA A 123 -46.74 33.25 -36.10
C ALA A 123 -46.27 34.66 -35.70
N SER A 124 -46.14 35.58 -36.65
CA SER A 124 -45.55 36.91 -36.44
C SER A 124 -46.60 38.00 -36.70
N PRO A 125 -46.90 38.88 -35.71
CA PRO A 125 -47.81 40.00 -35.93
C PRO A 125 -47.36 40.89 -37.09
N GLU A 126 -48.33 41.50 -37.77
CA GLU A 126 -48.04 42.49 -38.81
C GLU A 126 -47.38 43.72 -38.18
N VAL A 127 -46.10 43.97 -38.48
CA VAL A 127 -45.48 45.25 -38.10
C VAL A 127 -45.94 46.32 -39.06
N GLY A 128 -46.44 47.42 -38.50
CA GLY A 128 -47.03 48.52 -39.25
C GLY A 128 -46.01 49.22 -40.14
N PHE A 129 -46.50 49.93 -41.14
CA PHE A 129 -45.70 50.62 -42.16
C PHE A 129 -44.62 51.56 -41.60
N PHE A 130 -44.85 52.18 -40.44
CA PHE A 130 -43.88 53.08 -39.79
C PHE A 130 -42.82 52.38 -38.93
N ASP A 131 -42.96 51.07 -38.64
CA ASP A 131 -41.97 50.30 -37.87
C ASP A 131 -40.86 49.77 -38.79
N VAL A 132 -40.03 50.68 -39.30
CA VAL A 132 -38.90 50.38 -40.20
C VAL A 132 -37.95 49.36 -39.56
N LEU A 133 -37.62 49.52 -38.27
CA LEU A 133 -36.72 48.62 -37.54
C LEU A 133 -37.32 47.24 -37.33
N GLY A 134 -38.63 47.14 -37.06
CA GLY A 134 -39.34 45.87 -36.98
C GLY A 134 -39.40 45.18 -38.33
N ASN A 135 -39.59 45.94 -39.42
CA ASN A 135 -39.60 45.41 -40.77
C ASN A 135 -38.23 44.83 -41.15
N ASP A 136 -37.15 45.57 -40.88
CA ASP A 136 -35.78 45.13 -41.12
C ASP A 136 -35.44 43.85 -40.33
N ARG A 137 -35.83 43.79 -39.05
CA ARG A 137 -35.63 42.59 -38.20
C ARG A 137 -36.36 41.37 -38.75
N ARG A 138 -37.60 41.54 -39.19
CA ARG A 138 -38.38 40.46 -39.82
C ARG A 138 -37.76 40.03 -41.12
N LYS A 139 -37.34 40.98 -41.96
CA LYS A 139 -36.70 40.71 -43.26
C LYS A 139 -35.40 39.93 -43.10
N GLU A 140 -34.55 40.30 -42.15
CA GLU A 140 -33.31 39.56 -41.89
C GLU A 140 -33.54 38.19 -41.26
N TRP A 141 -34.54 38.02 -40.40
CA TRP A 141 -34.87 36.69 -39.90
C TRP A 141 -35.47 35.80 -40.99
N ALA A 142 -36.33 36.35 -41.84
CA ALA A 142 -36.85 35.65 -43.01
C ALA A 142 -35.76 35.26 -44.01
N SER A 143 -34.70 36.09 -44.16
CA SER A 143 -33.58 35.80 -45.06
C SER A 143 -32.74 34.59 -44.64
N LEU A 144 -32.84 34.14 -43.38
CA LEU A 144 -32.19 32.93 -42.88
C LEU A 144 -32.84 31.64 -43.40
N GLY A 145 -34.09 31.69 -43.86
CA GLY A 145 -34.79 30.52 -44.39
C GLY A 145 -34.82 29.35 -43.40
N ASN A 146 -34.49 28.16 -43.89
CA ASN A 146 -34.47 26.89 -43.14
C ASN A 146 -33.12 26.57 -42.48
N LEU A 147 -32.32 27.59 -42.13
CA LEU A 147 -31.04 27.41 -41.44
C LEU A 147 -31.23 26.60 -40.13
N GLY A 148 -30.39 25.58 -39.94
CA GLY A 148 -30.43 24.71 -38.77
C GLY A 148 -30.13 25.46 -37.46
N LYS A 149 -30.52 24.86 -36.33
CA LYS A 149 -30.25 25.45 -35.00
C LYS A 149 -28.75 25.52 -34.74
N GLU A 150 -28.03 24.43 -35.02
CA GLU A 150 -26.58 24.36 -34.80
C GLU A 150 -25.84 25.30 -35.76
N GLU A 151 -26.21 25.30 -37.03
CA GLU A 151 -25.66 26.25 -38.03
C GLU A 151 -25.88 27.71 -37.62
N ALA A 152 -27.07 28.05 -37.11
CA ALA A 152 -27.35 29.39 -36.61
C ALA A 152 -26.49 29.78 -35.40
N MET A 153 -26.20 28.84 -34.49
CA MET A 153 -25.26 29.05 -33.39
C MET A 153 -23.84 29.28 -33.90
N VAL A 154 -23.38 28.46 -34.85
CA VAL A 154 -22.04 28.57 -35.46
C VAL A 154 -21.88 29.93 -36.12
N GLU A 155 -22.84 30.35 -36.94
CA GLU A 155 -22.82 31.64 -37.64
C GLU A 155 -22.89 32.82 -36.66
N PHE A 156 -23.66 32.69 -35.57
CA PHE A 156 -23.70 33.71 -34.51
C PHE A 156 -22.31 33.89 -33.88
N VAL A 157 -21.65 32.80 -33.50
CA VAL A 157 -20.32 32.83 -32.88
C VAL A 157 -19.27 33.37 -33.85
N LYS A 158 -19.28 32.95 -35.13
CA LYS A 158 -18.37 33.45 -36.16
C LYS A 158 -18.53 34.95 -36.37
N LEU A 159 -19.78 35.42 -36.50
CA LEU A 159 -20.08 36.83 -36.69
C LEU A 159 -19.66 37.66 -35.48
N LEU A 160 -19.98 37.22 -34.26
CA LEU A 160 -19.56 37.91 -33.04
C LEU A 160 -18.03 38.02 -32.92
N ASN A 161 -17.32 36.92 -33.20
CA ASN A 161 -15.86 36.90 -33.19
C ASN A 161 -15.25 37.84 -34.24
N LYS A 162 -15.91 38.02 -35.38
CA LYS A 162 -15.51 38.98 -36.41
C LYS A 162 -15.77 40.43 -35.98
N CYS A 163 -16.90 40.70 -35.32
CA CYS A 163 -17.26 42.04 -34.84
C CYS A 163 -16.40 42.48 -33.64
N CYS A 164 -15.87 41.55 -32.84
CA CYS A 164 -15.10 41.88 -31.65
C CYS A 164 -13.93 40.92 -31.41
N ASN A 165 -12.71 41.44 -31.57
CA ASN A 165 -11.46 40.69 -31.36
C ASN A 165 -11.25 40.28 -29.89
N LEU A 166 -11.95 40.90 -28.93
CA LEU A 166 -11.88 40.54 -27.51
C LEU A 166 -12.72 39.31 -27.15
N PHE A 167 -13.58 38.86 -28.05
CA PHE A 167 -14.38 37.66 -27.82
C PHE A 167 -13.48 36.41 -27.69
N ALA A 168 -12.46 36.27 -28.55
CA ALA A 168 -11.60 35.11 -28.48
C ALA A 168 -10.79 35.02 -27.16
N PRO A 169 -10.10 36.08 -26.70
CA PRO A 169 -9.49 36.12 -25.37
C PRO A 169 -10.48 35.85 -24.23
N TYR A 170 -11.72 36.34 -24.33
CA TYR A 170 -12.76 36.10 -23.33
C TYR A 170 -13.10 34.61 -23.20
N VAL A 171 -13.29 33.91 -24.32
CA VAL A 171 -13.56 32.46 -24.32
C VAL A 171 -12.34 31.69 -23.79
N THR A 172 -11.13 32.06 -24.23
CA THR A 172 -9.89 31.44 -23.73
C THR A 172 -9.74 31.60 -22.21
N SER A 173 -10.07 32.77 -21.66
CA SER A 173 -10.02 33.00 -20.21
C SER A 173 -10.99 32.10 -19.45
N HIS A 174 -12.22 31.95 -19.95
CA HIS A 174 -13.19 31.03 -19.35
C HIS A 174 -12.75 29.57 -19.44
N LYS A 175 -12.07 29.19 -20.52
CA LYS A 175 -11.51 27.83 -20.66
C LYS A 175 -10.47 27.56 -19.59
N ILE A 176 -9.51 28.48 -19.42
CA ILE A 176 -8.46 28.38 -18.42
C ILE A 176 -9.07 28.29 -17.01
N GLU A 177 -10.05 29.15 -16.70
CA GLU A 177 -10.73 29.14 -15.41
C GLU A 177 -11.43 27.80 -15.12
N ARG A 178 -12.16 27.25 -16.10
CA ARG A 178 -12.84 25.95 -15.96
C ARG A 178 -11.81 24.83 -15.73
N ASP A 179 -10.78 24.77 -16.55
CA ASP A 179 -9.76 23.71 -16.48
C ASP A 179 -8.98 23.80 -15.14
N GLU A 180 -8.73 25.01 -14.63
CA GLU A 180 -8.11 25.22 -13.31
C GLU A 180 -9.03 24.79 -12.16
N GLN A 181 -10.32 25.10 -12.23
CA GLN A 181 -11.30 24.66 -11.23
C GLN A 181 -11.41 23.14 -11.20
N GLU A 182 -11.39 22.49 -12.37
CA GLU A 182 -11.39 21.03 -12.45
C GLU A 182 -10.11 20.42 -11.88
N ARG A 183 -8.94 20.99 -12.18
CA ARG A 183 -7.67 20.54 -11.59
C ARG A 183 -7.69 20.64 -10.07
N LYS A 184 -8.13 21.78 -9.52
CA LYS A 184 -8.24 21.99 -8.06
C LYS A 184 -9.16 20.97 -7.40
N ARG A 185 -10.31 20.67 -8.03
CA ARG A 185 -11.24 19.66 -7.53
C ARG A 185 -10.59 18.27 -7.48
N ARG A 186 -9.90 17.87 -8.55
CA ARG A 186 -9.19 16.58 -8.62
C ARG A 186 -8.06 16.49 -7.59
N GLU A 187 -7.25 17.54 -7.43
CA GLU A 187 -6.17 17.61 -6.44
C GLU A 187 -6.72 17.54 -5.00
N GLU A 188 -7.86 18.20 -4.73
CA GLU A 188 -8.51 18.14 -3.42
C GLU A 188 -9.10 16.75 -3.12
N GLU A 189 -9.79 16.13 -4.08
CA GLU A 189 -10.30 14.76 -3.97
C GLU A 189 -9.14 13.77 -3.74
N GLU A 190 -8.03 13.90 -4.46
CA GLU A 190 -6.86 13.05 -4.27
C GLU A 190 -6.20 13.26 -2.90
N ARG A 191 -6.10 14.52 -2.45
CA ARG A 191 -5.58 14.84 -1.11
C ARG A 191 -6.43 14.21 -0.02
N GLN A 192 -7.76 14.33 -0.13
CA GLN A 192 -8.70 13.73 0.82
C GLN A 192 -8.59 12.21 0.82
N ARG A 193 -8.48 11.58 -0.35
CA ARG A 193 -8.29 10.13 -0.47
C ARG A 193 -6.98 9.66 0.19
N ARG A 194 -5.88 10.38 -0.02
CA ARG A 194 -4.58 10.07 0.61
C ARG A 194 -4.63 10.23 2.12
N GLU A 195 -5.27 11.30 2.62
CA GLU A 195 -5.44 11.55 4.05
C GLU A 195 -6.32 10.48 4.72
N GLU A 196 -7.37 10.02 4.04
CA GLU A 196 -8.21 8.91 4.51
C GLU A 196 -7.46 7.59 4.54
N GLU A 197 -6.72 7.24 3.47
CA GLU A 197 -5.88 6.04 3.40
C GLU A 197 -4.79 6.05 4.49
N GLU A 198 -4.17 7.20 4.77
CA GLU A 198 -3.17 7.34 5.83
C GLU A 198 -3.80 7.16 7.22
N ARG A 199 -4.97 7.77 7.46
CA ARG A 199 -5.71 7.60 8.72
C ARG A 199 -6.15 6.15 8.93
N GLU A 200 -6.56 5.45 7.88
CA GLU A 200 -6.92 4.04 7.95
C GLU A 200 -5.70 3.17 8.27
N ARG A 201 -4.56 3.42 7.61
CA ARG A 201 -3.29 2.73 7.91
C ARG A 201 -2.86 2.93 9.37
N GLN A 202 -2.94 4.16 9.88
CA GLN A 202 -2.62 4.47 11.28
C GLN A 202 -3.53 3.70 12.24
N ARG A 203 -4.84 3.62 11.96
CA ARG A 203 -5.79 2.85 12.79
C ARG A 203 -5.47 1.36 12.78
N LEU A 204 -5.15 0.81 11.61
CA LEU A 204 -4.82 -0.61 11.49
C LEU A 204 -3.50 -0.93 12.21
N GLU A 205 -2.49 -0.06 12.08
CA GLU A 205 -1.22 -0.22 12.80
C GLU A 205 -1.41 -0.10 14.32
N GLU A 206 -2.19 0.86 14.80
CA GLU A 206 -2.52 1.00 16.22
C GLU A 206 -3.29 -0.22 16.74
N GLU A 207 -4.25 -0.73 15.98
CA GLU A 207 -4.99 -1.93 16.34
C GLU A 207 -4.10 -3.19 16.37
N GLN A 208 -3.19 -3.33 15.40
CA GLN A 208 -2.22 -4.42 15.40
C GLN A 208 -1.28 -4.34 16.59
N ARG A 209 -0.71 -3.16 16.88
CA ARG A 209 0.15 -2.96 18.06
C ARG A 209 -0.58 -3.28 19.35
N ARG A 210 -1.85 -2.89 19.47
CA ARG A 210 -2.67 -3.21 20.66
C ARG A 210 -2.89 -4.72 20.79
N ARG A 211 -3.19 -5.42 19.69
CA ARG A 211 -3.35 -6.89 19.69
C ARG A 211 -2.05 -7.61 20.04
N GLU A 212 -0.93 -7.18 19.47
CA GLU A 212 0.39 -7.74 19.77
C GLU A 212 0.78 -7.51 21.24
N GLU A 213 0.50 -6.33 21.79
CA GLU A 213 0.74 -6.02 23.19
C GLU A 213 -0.16 -6.84 24.12
N GLU A 214 -1.47 -6.95 23.81
CA GLU A 214 -2.40 -7.81 24.55
C GLU A 214 -1.96 -9.27 24.51
N GLU A 215 -1.53 -9.78 23.36
CA GLU A 215 -1.03 -11.15 23.22
C GLU A 215 0.27 -11.38 24.00
N ARG A 216 1.20 -10.41 23.96
CA ARG A 216 2.44 -10.46 24.75
C ARG A 216 2.14 -10.51 26.25
N LEU A 217 1.23 -9.66 26.73
CA LEU A 217 0.81 -9.65 28.14
C LEU A 217 0.14 -10.95 28.54
N GLN A 218 -0.71 -11.53 27.69
CA GLN A 218 -1.34 -12.83 27.95
C GLN A 218 -0.31 -13.96 28.06
N ARG A 219 0.67 -13.99 27.16
CA ARG A 219 1.76 -14.98 27.20
C ARG A 219 2.61 -14.84 28.46
N GLU A 220 2.97 -13.61 28.83
CA GLU A 220 3.72 -13.33 30.06
C GLU A 220 2.92 -13.73 31.32
N GLU A 221 1.62 -13.44 31.35
CA GLU A 221 0.75 -13.83 32.46
C GLU A 221 0.61 -15.36 32.57
N GLU A 222 0.45 -16.04 31.43
CA GLU A 222 0.37 -17.50 31.38
C GLU A 222 1.69 -18.15 31.83
N GLU A 223 2.83 -17.67 31.35
CA GLU A 223 4.16 -18.15 31.78
C GLU A 223 4.35 -17.95 33.29
N ARG A 224 3.96 -16.77 33.80
CA ARG A 224 4.01 -16.49 35.24
C ARG A 224 3.12 -17.43 36.04
N ARG A 225 1.92 -17.77 35.54
CA ARG A 225 1.01 -18.73 36.17
C ARG A 225 1.64 -20.13 36.18
N GLN A 226 2.18 -20.58 35.06
CA GLN A 226 2.84 -21.89 34.94
C GLN A 226 4.05 -21.98 35.88
N ALA A 227 4.90 -20.95 35.94
CA ALA A 227 6.05 -20.90 36.84
C ALA A 227 5.63 -20.95 38.33
N GLN A 228 4.53 -20.29 38.69
CA GLN A 228 3.97 -20.38 40.05
C GLN A 228 3.44 -21.79 40.38
N GLU A 229 2.73 -22.42 39.45
CA GLU A 229 2.22 -23.78 39.60
C GLU A 229 3.36 -24.80 39.73
N GLU A 230 4.39 -24.69 38.89
CA GLU A 230 5.58 -25.56 38.96
C GLU A 230 6.32 -25.37 40.28
N ARG A 231 6.53 -24.12 40.71
CA ARG A 231 7.15 -23.80 42.00
C ARG A 231 6.37 -24.43 43.17
N LEU A 232 5.04 -24.33 43.15
CA LEU A 232 4.19 -24.94 44.17
C LEU A 232 4.30 -26.47 44.15
N ARG A 233 4.34 -27.10 42.97
CA ARG A 233 4.50 -28.54 42.82
C ARG A 233 5.85 -29.03 43.36
N MET A 234 6.93 -28.34 43.02
CA MET A 234 8.28 -28.63 43.53
C MET A 234 8.35 -28.48 45.05
N GLU A 235 7.73 -27.43 45.60
CA GLU A 235 7.66 -27.21 47.05
C GLU A 235 6.88 -28.32 47.76
N GLN A 236 5.74 -28.75 47.20
CA GLN A 236 4.97 -29.88 47.73
C GLN A 236 5.78 -31.18 47.71
N GLN A 237 6.49 -31.48 46.63
CA GLN A 237 7.36 -32.66 46.55
C GLN A 237 8.46 -32.60 47.61
N LYS A 238 9.12 -31.45 47.78
CA LYS A 238 10.12 -31.24 48.84
C LYS A 238 9.53 -31.49 50.23
N GLN A 239 8.34 -30.95 50.52
CA GLN A 239 7.67 -31.16 51.80
C GLN A 239 7.34 -32.64 52.05
N GLN A 240 6.87 -33.36 51.02
CA GLN A 240 6.59 -34.80 51.13
C GLN A 240 7.86 -35.60 51.44
N ILE A 241 8.99 -35.31 50.76
CA ILE A 241 10.27 -35.96 51.05
C ILE A 241 10.71 -35.67 52.48
N MET A 242 10.68 -34.40 52.91
CA MET A 242 11.03 -34.03 54.28
C MET A 242 10.15 -34.74 55.31
N ALA A 243 8.83 -34.80 55.09
CA ALA A 243 7.90 -35.44 56.02
C ALA A 243 8.14 -36.96 56.10
N ALA A 244 8.34 -37.64 54.97
CA ALA A 244 8.63 -39.07 54.92
C ALA A 244 9.96 -39.40 55.61
N LEU A 245 11.00 -38.61 55.34
CA LEU A 245 12.31 -38.76 55.94
C LEU A 245 12.27 -38.52 57.46
N ASN A 246 11.55 -37.47 57.88
CA ASN A 246 11.32 -37.16 59.28
C ASN A 246 10.55 -38.28 59.99
N ALA A 247 9.55 -38.88 59.35
CA ALA A 247 8.80 -39.99 59.92
C ALA A 247 9.69 -41.22 60.17
N GLN A 248 10.65 -41.48 59.27
CA GLN A 248 11.59 -42.59 59.40
C GLN A 248 12.58 -42.38 60.57
N THR A 249 13.07 -41.16 60.76
CA THR A 249 14.13 -40.87 61.74
C THR A 249 13.65 -40.22 63.04
N ALA A 250 12.38 -39.85 63.13
CA ALA A 250 11.80 -39.11 64.27
C ALA A 250 12.15 -39.75 65.62
N VAL A 251 11.97 -41.06 65.74
CA VAL A 251 12.23 -41.79 67.00
C VAL A 251 13.71 -41.78 67.37
N GLN A 252 14.59 -41.99 66.38
CA GLN A 252 16.05 -42.00 66.60
C GLN A 252 16.56 -40.61 67.01
N PHE A 253 16.09 -39.56 66.33
CA PHE A 253 16.48 -38.18 66.63
C PHE A 253 15.91 -37.72 67.98
N GLN A 254 14.68 -38.11 68.32
CA GLN A 254 14.10 -37.82 69.64
C GLN A 254 14.91 -38.47 70.77
N GLN A 255 15.29 -39.74 70.62
CA GLN A 255 16.09 -40.44 71.63
C GLN A 255 17.48 -39.81 71.79
N TYR A 256 18.14 -39.45 70.67
CA TYR A 256 19.43 -38.79 70.70
C TYR A 256 19.34 -37.41 71.36
N ALA A 257 18.34 -36.60 71.01
CA ALA A 257 18.13 -35.29 71.60
C ALA A 257 17.81 -35.37 73.09
N ALA A 258 16.98 -36.32 73.52
CA ALA A 258 16.66 -36.55 74.94
C ALA A 258 17.88 -36.96 75.78
N GLN A 259 18.87 -37.63 75.18
CA GLN A 259 20.13 -37.96 75.85
C GLN A 259 21.05 -36.74 75.99
N GLN A 260 21.12 -35.88 74.98
CA GLN A 260 21.99 -34.70 75.00
C GLN A 260 21.43 -33.57 75.87
N TYR A 261 20.11 -33.39 75.89
CA TYR A 261 19.44 -32.31 76.62
C TYR A 261 18.25 -32.81 77.47
N PRO A 262 18.47 -33.58 78.55
CA PRO A 262 17.39 -34.27 79.28
C PRO A 262 16.31 -33.37 79.89
N GLU A 263 16.66 -32.15 80.32
CA GLU A 263 15.71 -31.22 80.98
C GLU A 263 15.28 -30.04 80.11
N ASN A 264 15.69 -29.99 78.83
CA ASN A 264 15.40 -28.85 77.96
C ASN A 264 14.70 -29.26 76.64
N PRO A 265 13.35 -29.27 76.61
CA PRO A 265 12.60 -29.69 75.42
C PRO A 265 12.77 -28.75 74.22
N GLU A 266 13.03 -27.46 74.47
CA GLU A 266 13.22 -26.47 73.40
C GLU A 266 14.55 -26.70 72.67
N GLN A 267 15.63 -26.96 73.42
CA GLN A 267 16.93 -27.34 72.85
C GLN A 267 16.86 -28.70 72.13
N GLN A 268 16.08 -29.66 72.65
CA GLN A 268 15.84 -30.93 71.95
C GLN A 268 15.18 -30.68 70.58
N GLN A 269 14.17 -29.82 70.49
CA GLN A 269 13.50 -29.51 69.22
C GLN A 269 14.43 -28.82 68.21
N VAL A 270 15.26 -27.88 68.68
CA VAL A 270 16.26 -27.22 67.83
C VAL A 270 17.27 -28.25 67.29
N LEU A 271 17.79 -29.14 68.15
CA LEU A 271 18.72 -30.19 67.74
C LEU A 271 18.06 -31.17 66.75
N ILE A 272 16.81 -31.59 66.99
CA ILE A 272 16.07 -32.46 66.07
C ILE A 272 15.91 -31.79 64.71
N ARG A 273 15.55 -30.50 64.66
CA ARG A 273 15.44 -29.76 63.39
C ARG A 273 16.79 -29.73 62.65
N GLN A 274 17.89 -29.47 63.35
CA GLN A 274 19.22 -29.45 62.73
C GLN A 274 19.61 -30.83 62.17
N LEU A 275 19.34 -31.90 62.92
CA LEU A 275 19.61 -33.27 62.47
C LEU A 275 18.73 -33.66 61.27
N GLN A 276 17.46 -33.26 61.26
CA GLN A 276 16.55 -33.46 60.14
C GLN A 276 17.02 -32.72 58.89
N GLU A 277 17.48 -31.47 59.04
CA GLU A 277 18.01 -30.68 57.93
C GLU A 277 19.29 -31.29 57.35
N GLN A 278 20.24 -31.71 58.22
CA GLN A 278 21.45 -32.41 57.80
C GLN A 278 21.13 -33.73 57.09
N HIS A 279 20.20 -34.51 57.62
CA HIS A 279 19.78 -35.76 57.03
C HIS A 279 19.11 -35.56 55.66
N TYR A 280 18.27 -34.52 55.53
CA TYR A 280 17.69 -34.15 54.24
C TYR A 280 18.78 -33.76 53.22
N GLN A 281 19.77 -32.97 53.62
CA GLN A 281 20.88 -32.59 52.75
C GLN A 281 21.68 -33.82 52.27
N GLN A 282 22.00 -34.75 53.17
CA GLN A 282 22.68 -35.99 52.84
C GLN A 282 21.86 -36.84 51.86
N TYR A 283 20.56 -36.98 52.11
CA TYR A 283 19.66 -37.71 51.23
C TYR A 283 19.59 -37.09 49.83
N MET A 284 19.43 -35.76 49.74
CA MET A 284 19.39 -35.07 48.46
C MET A 284 20.69 -35.19 47.68
N GLN A 285 21.85 -35.18 48.36
CA GLN A 285 23.15 -35.42 47.73
C GLN A 285 23.25 -36.83 47.17
N GLN A 286 22.81 -37.84 47.91
CA GLN A 286 22.77 -39.22 47.44
C GLN A 286 21.82 -39.35 46.24
N LEU A 287 20.63 -38.77 46.31
CA LEU A 287 19.64 -38.81 45.24
C LEU A 287 20.19 -38.19 43.95
N TYR A 288 20.88 -37.05 44.06
CA TYR A 288 21.54 -36.40 42.92
C TYR A 288 22.62 -37.29 42.29
N GLN A 289 23.46 -37.94 43.11
CA GLN A 289 24.50 -38.85 42.61
C GLN A 289 23.89 -40.05 41.86
N VAL A 290 22.80 -40.62 42.40
CA VAL A 290 22.05 -41.70 41.75
C VAL A 290 21.45 -41.23 40.43
N GLN A 291 20.85 -40.03 40.39
CA GLN A 291 20.27 -39.46 39.18
C GLN A 291 21.34 -39.22 38.10
N LEU A 292 22.52 -38.72 38.47
CA LEU A 292 23.63 -38.52 37.54
C LEU A 292 24.14 -39.85 36.96
N ALA A 293 24.33 -40.86 37.82
CA ALA A 293 24.74 -42.19 37.38
C ALA A 293 23.71 -42.82 36.43
N GLN A 294 22.42 -42.63 36.71
CA GLN A 294 21.35 -43.11 35.83
C GLN A 294 21.34 -42.41 34.47
N GLN A 295 21.58 -41.10 34.44
CA GLN A 295 21.69 -40.35 33.19
C GLN A 295 22.88 -40.82 32.35
N GLN A 296 24.05 -41.00 32.97
CA GLN A 296 25.24 -41.53 32.28
C GLN A 296 24.99 -42.94 31.72
N ALA A 297 24.34 -43.81 32.49
CA ALA A 297 23.97 -45.15 32.04
C ALA A 297 22.98 -45.11 30.87
N ALA A 298 22.02 -44.17 30.87
CA ALA A 298 21.07 -44.00 29.77
C ALA A 298 21.74 -43.53 28.48
N LEU A 299 22.72 -42.62 28.57
CA LEU A 299 23.52 -42.18 27.42
C LEU A 299 24.40 -43.29 26.86
N GLN A 300 25.05 -44.08 27.73
CA GLN A 300 25.81 -45.26 27.30
C GLN A 300 24.90 -46.28 26.59
N ARG A 301 23.71 -46.54 27.12
CA ARG A 301 22.72 -47.39 26.45
C ARG A 301 22.31 -46.87 25.07
N GLN A 302 22.11 -45.57 24.91
CA GLN A 302 21.81 -44.98 23.58
C GLN A 302 22.99 -45.08 22.62
N GLN A 303 24.23 -44.93 23.10
CA GLN A 303 25.43 -45.14 22.29
C GLN A 303 25.57 -46.61 21.89
N ASP A 304 25.31 -47.54 22.81
CA ASP A 304 25.31 -48.97 22.53
C ASP A 304 24.21 -49.35 21.53
N ASP A 305 23.00 -48.79 21.66
CA ASP A 305 21.88 -49.01 20.73
C ASP A 305 22.14 -48.39 19.34
N ALA A 306 22.81 -47.22 19.27
CA ALA A 306 23.25 -46.61 18.01
C ALA A 306 24.38 -47.41 17.34
N VAL A 307 25.35 -47.92 18.11
CA VAL A 307 26.44 -48.77 17.60
C VAL A 307 25.89 -50.12 17.13
N VAL A 308 24.89 -50.70 17.79
CA VAL A 308 24.21 -51.93 17.35
C VAL A 308 23.34 -51.69 16.09
N ALA A 309 22.75 -50.49 15.93
CA ALA A 309 22.03 -50.12 14.71
C ALA A 309 22.97 -49.92 13.51
N VAL A 310 24.14 -49.29 13.71
CA VAL A 310 25.19 -49.17 12.67
C VAL A 310 25.79 -50.55 12.35
N SER A 311 26.08 -51.37 13.37
CA SER A 311 26.60 -52.74 13.17
C SER A 311 25.58 -53.66 12.48
N SER A 312 24.27 -53.47 12.68
CA SER A 312 23.22 -54.21 11.97
C SER A 312 23.05 -53.77 10.51
N ALA A 313 23.41 -52.53 10.16
CA ALA A 313 23.50 -52.09 8.77
C ALA A 313 24.74 -52.66 8.05
N GLU A 314 25.84 -52.89 8.79
CA GLU A 314 27.10 -53.41 8.25
C GLU A 314 27.11 -54.94 8.06
N VAL A 315 26.33 -55.70 8.84
CA VAL A 315 26.21 -57.17 8.68
C VAL A 315 25.37 -57.58 7.47
N ALA A 316 24.59 -56.68 6.87
CA ALA A 316 23.88 -56.96 5.62
C ALA A 316 24.79 -56.93 4.35
N VAL A 317 26.07 -56.54 4.47
CA VAL A 317 26.94 -56.27 3.30
C VAL A 317 28.06 -57.30 3.10
N SER A 318 28.05 -58.47 3.75
CA SER A 318 29.11 -59.48 3.46
C SER A 318 28.62 -60.92 3.32
N ALA A 319 28.03 -61.19 2.15
CA ALA A 319 28.27 -62.43 1.40
C ALA A 319 28.89 -62.03 0.03
N ALA A 320 30.20 -62.32 -0.11
CA ALA A 320 31.19 -62.01 -1.16
C ALA A 320 30.81 -62.42 -2.62
N PRO A 321 31.57 -62.13 -3.73
CA PRO A 321 33.02 -61.78 -3.85
C PRO A 321 33.39 -60.66 -4.91
N PRO A 322 34.69 -60.39 -5.21
CA PRO A 322 35.21 -59.07 -5.65
C PRO A 322 35.69 -58.95 -7.12
N ALA A 323 35.89 -57.71 -7.59
CA ALA A 323 36.97 -57.28 -8.51
C ALA A 323 37.11 -55.73 -8.58
N GLU A 324 38.17 -55.20 -7.92
CA GLU A 324 39.10 -54.10 -8.30
C GLU A 324 38.51 -52.86 -9.04
N ALA A 325 38.40 -51.66 -8.43
CA ALA A 325 39.46 -50.66 -8.12
C ALA A 325 40.23 -50.21 -9.39
N ASP A 326 40.33 -48.94 -9.78
CA ASP A 326 40.54 -47.68 -9.05
C ASP A 326 40.09 -46.51 -9.97
N THR A 327 39.16 -45.63 -9.54
CA THR A 327 39.38 -44.26 -9.00
C THR A 327 39.98 -43.24 -10.00
N PRO A 328 39.91 -41.90 -9.80
CA PRO A 328 39.21 -41.11 -8.76
C PRO A 328 38.48 -39.84 -9.31
N THR A 329 37.87 -39.05 -8.42
CA THR A 329 38.02 -37.56 -8.33
C THR A 329 36.72 -36.69 -8.42
N LEU A 330 36.55 -35.87 -7.36
CA LEU A 330 35.81 -34.59 -7.16
C LEU A 330 34.27 -34.62 -7.30
N ASN A 331 33.44 -34.50 -6.26
CA ASN A 331 33.35 -33.57 -5.10
C ASN A 331 33.14 -32.08 -5.47
N GLY A 332 32.04 -31.51 -4.95
CA GLY A 332 31.64 -30.11 -5.12
C GLY A 332 30.24 -29.81 -4.52
N GLN A 333 30.21 -29.67 -3.20
CA GLN A 333 29.17 -29.11 -2.28
C GLN A 333 28.66 -27.70 -2.70
N PRO A 334 27.63 -27.08 -2.06
CA PRO A 334 27.64 -26.59 -0.66
C PRO A 334 26.28 -26.78 0.09
N ASP A 335 26.04 -26.52 1.37
CA ASP A 335 26.85 -26.11 2.52
C ASP A 335 26.05 -26.38 3.82
N GLU A 336 26.80 -26.62 4.90
CA GLU A 336 26.42 -26.25 6.26
C GLU A 336 26.66 -24.75 6.49
N HIS A 337 25.75 -24.09 7.22
CA HIS A 337 26.05 -23.07 8.23
C HIS A 337 24.89 -23.20 9.26
N SER A 338 25.04 -23.64 10.51
CA SER A 338 26.13 -23.45 11.47
C SER A 338 26.64 -22.01 11.44
N GLU A 339 25.73 -21.07 11.71
CA GLU A 339 26.11 -19.78 12.26
C GLU A 339 26.56 -19.99 13.71
N SER A 340 27.88 -19.92 13.86
CA SER A 340 28.53 -19.43 15.05
C SER A 340 27.91 -18.10 15.48
N LEU A 341 27.34 -18.08 16.68
CA LEU A 341 27.43 -16.90 17.54
C LEU A 341 28.07 -17.35 18.84
N ASP A 342 29.39 -17.13 18.89
CA ASP A 342 30.11 -16.69 20.07
C ASP A 342 29.20 -15.91 21.02
N ARG A 343 28.88 -16.52 22.16
CA ARG A 343 28.87 -15.81 23.44
C ARG A 343 28.98 -16.80 24.60
N GLU A 344 30.19 -16.92 25.12
CA GLU A 344 30.37 -17.25 26.53
C GLU A 344 29.47 -16.36 27.41
N PRO A 345 29.00 -16.91 28.52
CA PRO A 345 29.51 -16.33 29.76
C PRO A 345 30.17 -17.41 30.60
N GLU A 346 31.48 -17.24 30.75
CA GLU A 346 32.19 -17.62 31.96
C GLU A 346 31.37 -17.21 33.17
N ALA A 347 31.19 -18.16 34.07
CA ALA A 347 30.89 -17.85 35.45
C ALA A 347 32.15 -17.24 36.07
N GLU A 348 32.18 -15.92 36.27
CA GLU A 348 33.06 -15.32 37.27
C GLU A 348 32.27 -15.02 38.54
N LEU A 349 32.57 -15.86 39.53
CA LEU A 349 32.39 -15.61 40.95
C LEU A 349 33.03 -14.26 41.35
N GLY A 350 32.20 -13.40 41.94
CA GLY A 350 32.50 -12.70 43.19
C GLY A 350 33.55 -11.59 43.17
N GLU A 351 33.11 -10.38 43.51
CA GLU A 351 33.83 -9.51 44.46
C GLU A 351 32.84 -8.51 45.08
N GLU A 352 32.22 -8.92 46.20
CA GLU A 352 31.70 -7.97 47.18
C GLU A 352 32.92 -7.43 47.95
N LEU A 353 33.48 -6.32 47.46
CA LEU A 353 34.45 -5.54 48.20
C LEU A 353 33.74 -4.34 48.81
N THR A 354 33.39 -4.53 50.08
CA THR A 354 33.18 -3.46 51.06
C THR A 354 34.29 -2.41 50.96
N LYS A 355 33.91 -1.14 50.80
CA LYS A 355 34.73 -0.01 51.27
C LYS A 355 33.83 1.12 51.76
N THR A 356 33.77 1.21 53.08
CA THR A 356 33.91 2.45 53.87
C THR A 356 33.62 3.76 53.13
N ASP A 357 32.62 4.52 53.59
CA ASP A 357 32.84 5.57 54.59
C ASP A 357 31.50 6.23 55.00
N GLN A 358 31.43 6.58 56.29
CA GLN A 358 30.53 7.54 56.96
C GLN A 358 29.27 7.05 57.67
#